data_AF-A0A847Z9Y2-F1
#
_entry.id   AF-A0A847Z9Y2-F1
#
_cell.length_a   1.000
_cell.length_b   1.000
_cell.length_c   1.000
_cell.angle_alpha   90.00
_cell.angle_beta   90.00
_cell.angle_gamma   90.00
#
_symmetry.space_group_name_H-M   'P 1'
#
loop_
_entity.id
_entity.type
_entity.pdbx_description
1 polymer ?
#
loop_
_entity_poly.entity_id
_entity_poly.type
_entity_poly.pdbx_seq_one_letter_code
_entity_poly.pdbx_strand_id
1 'polypeptide(L)'
;LIVNDPGAFPDRVGIPAGHPPLTSFLGVPLKDEGKTIGMIALANRAGGYTGEQREDLEELAVSLVEALRRNKAEEEVRKMNLELEKRVVERMEDLAAKTAELERINRVFVDRELKMRELKARIAELEKKEG
;
A
#
# COMPACT_ATOMS: atom_id res chain seq x y z
N LEU A 1 -3.89 -16.73 29.32
CA LEU A 1 -4.74 -16.46 30.50
C LEU A 1 -5.96 -17.38 30.42
N ILE A 2 -6.23 -18.14 31.47
CA ILE A 2 -7.44 -18.97 31.59
C ILE A 2 -8.27 -18.41 32.74
N VAL A 3 -9.56 -18.16 32.50
CA VAL A 3 -10.53 -17.71 33.50
C VAL A 3 -11.82 -18.51 33.33
N ASN A 4 -12.06 -19.48 34.21
CA ASN A 4 -13.25 -20.33 34.17
C ASN A 4 -14.42 -19.80 35.00
N ASP A 5 -14.20 -18.72 35.76
CA ASP A 5 -15.24 -17.92 36.40
C ASP A 5 -14.91 -16.42 36.22
N PRO A 6 -15.32 -15.82 35.09
CA PRO A 6 -15.11 -14.39 34.85
C PRO A 6 -15.86 -13.48 35.83
N GLY A 7 -16.87 -13.99 36.55
CA GLY A 7 -17.61 -13.25 37.57
C GLY A 7 -16.77 -12.96 38.81
N ALA A 8 -15.94 -13.93 39.21
CA ALA A 8 -15.05 -13.85 40.35
C ALA A 8 -13.64 -13.32 40.02
N PHE A 9 -13.35 -13.00 38.75
CA PHE A 9 -12.01 -12.57 38.33
C PHE A 9 -11.71 -11.13 38.78
N PRO A 10 -10.67 -10.89 39.60
CA PRO A 10 -10.41 -9.58 40.21
C PRO A 10 -10.14 -8.46 39.20
N ASP A 11 -9.44 -8.77 38.11
CA ASP A 11 -9.00 -7.77 37.11
C ASP A 11 -10.06 -7.56 36.00
N ARG A 12 -11.33 -7.86 36.26
CA ARG A 12 -12.41 -7.73 35.28
C ARG A 12 -12.72 -6.24 35.02
N VAL A 13 -12.59 -5.83 33.77
CA VAL A 13 -12.91 -4.46 33.31
C VAL A 13 -14.35 -4.26 32.85
N GLY A 14 -15.18 -5.31 32.92
CA GLY A 14 -16.56 -5.32 32.43
C GLY A 14 -16.65 -5.73 30.96
N ILE A 15 -17.88 -5.74 30.43
CA ILE A 15 -18.17 -6.06 29.03
C ILE A 15 -18.97 -4.91 28.39
N PRO A 16 -18.78 -4.60 27.09
CA PRO A 16 -19.55 -3.58 26.39
C PRO A 16 -21.07 -3.85 26.43
N ALA A 17 -21.86 -2.80 26.25
CA ALA A 17 -23.32 -2.93 26.16
C ALA A 17 -23.71 -3.87 25.01
N GLY A 18 -24.62 -4.80 25.27
CA GLY A 18 -25.08 -5.80 24.30
C GLY A 18 -24.17 -7.01 24.12
N HIS A 19 -23.03 -7.08 24.80
CA HIS A 19 -22.13 -8.24 24.73
C HIS A 19 -22.74 -9.45 25.47
N PRO A 20 -22.66 -10.68 24.91
CA PRO A 20 -23.08 -11.90 25.59
C PRO A 20 -22.35 -12.11 26.93
N PRO A 21 -22.97 -12.77 27.92
CA PRO A 21 -22.29 -13.07 29.17
C PRO A 21 -21.06 -13.95 28.93
N LEU A 22 -20.01 -13.73 29.73
CA LEU A 22 -18.81 -14.56 29.74
C LEU A 22 -18.87 -15.54 30.90
N THR A 23 -18.90 -16.84 30.59
CA THR A 23 -18.87 -17.93 31.57
C THR A 23 -17.50 -18.59 31.67
N SER A 24 -16.69 -18.51 30.61
CA SER A 24 -15.29 -18.90 30.61
C SER A 24 -14.52 -18.14 29.54
N PHE A 25 -13.21 -18.00 29.70
CA PHE A 25 -12.33 -17.25 28.81
C PHE A 25 -10.95 -17.89 28.76
N LEU A 26 -10.42 -18.05 27.55
CA LEU A 26 -9.04 -18.43 27.27
C LEU A 26 -8.46 -17.42 26.28
N GLY A 27 -7.46 -16.66 26.71
CA GLY A 27 -6.75 -15.70 25.87
C GLY A 27 -5.27 -16.04 25.74
N VAL A 28 -4.75 -15.98 24.52
CA VAL A 28 -3.35 -16.22 24.17
C VAL A 28 -2.81 -15.02 23.38
N PRO A 29 -1.63 -14.49 23.71
CA PRO A 29 -1.04 -13.38 22.98
C PRO A 29 -0.59 -13.82 21.58
N LEU A 30 -0.87 -12.99 20.57
CA LEU A 30 -0.26 -13.10 19.25
C LEU A 30 1.07 -12.37 19.29
N LYS A 31 2.17 -13.08 19.05
CA LYS A 31 3.53 -12.54 19.11
C LYS A 31 4.20 -12.59 17.75
N ASP A 32 4.78 -11.48 17.34
CA ASP A 32 5.61 -11.35 16.14
C ASP A 32 6.97 -10.78 16.56
N GLU A 33 8.06 -11.47 16.21
CA GLU A 33 9.44 -11.10 16.58
C GLU A 33 9.62 -10.72 18.07
N GLY A 34 8.96 -11.47 18.96
CA GLY A 34 9.02 -11.25 20.41
C GLY A 34 8.12 -10.11 20.94
N LYS A 35 7.43 -9.38 20.06
CA LYS A 35 6.48 -8.32 20.43
C LYS A 35 5.05 -8.83 20.36
N THR A 36 4.25 -8.51 21.38
CA THR A 36 2.81 -8.79 21.34
C THR A 36 2.13 -7.83 20.36
N ILE A 37 1.56 -8.38 19.29
CA ILE A 37 0.82 -7.63 18.27
C ILE A 37 -0.71 -7.70 18.46
N GLY A 38 -1.18 -8.57 19.35
CA GLY A 38 -2.59 -8.74 19.66
C GLY A 38 -2.86 -9.93 20.58
N MET A 39 -4.11 -10.37 20.59
CA MET A 39 -4.57 -11.53 21.37
C MET A 39 -5.63 -12.29 20.57
N ILE A 40 -5.54 -13.62 20.58
CA ILE A 40 -6.64 -14.50 20.22
C ILE A 40 -7.32 -14.99 21.49
N ALA A 41 -8.65 -15.03 21.49
CA ALA A 41 -9.42 -15.48 22.63
C ALA A 41 -10.58 -16.37 22.23
N LEU A 42 -10.84 -17.36 23.08
CA LEU A 42 -12.02 -18.22 23.05
C LEU A 42 -12.84 -17.97 24.31
N ALA A 43 -14.16 -18.01 24.18
CA ALA A 43 -15.10 -17.75 25.27
C ALA A 43 -16.16 -18.84 25.37
N ASN A 44 -16.69 -19.04 26.57
CA ASN A 44 -17.91 -19.80 26.85
C ASN A 44 -17.86 -21.30 26.48
N ARG A 45 -16.69 -21.94 26.60
CA ARG A 45 -16.59 -23.40 26.51
C ARG A 45 -17.25 -24.04 27.74
N ALA A 46 -18.15 -24.99 27.50
CA ALA A 46 -18.75 -25.80 28.55
C ALA A 46 -17.67 -26.58 29.31
N GLY A 47 -17.69 -26.54 30.65
CA GLY A 47 -16.64 -27.13 31.49
C GLY A 47 -15.34 -26.31 31.58
N GLY A 48 -15.28 -25.14 30.93
CA GLY A 48 -14.12 -24.25 30.96
C GLY A 48 -12.95 -24.71 30.09
N TYR A 49 -11.78 -24.15 30.34
CA TYR A 49 -10.53 -24.44 29.64
C TYR A 49 -9.47 -25.00 30.61
N THR A 50 -8.63 -25.88 30.09
CA THR A 50 -7.47 -26.44 30.76
C THR A 50 -6.17 -25.98 30.07
N GLY A 51 -5.02 -26.43 30.60
CA GLY A 51 -3.71 -26.18 29.98
C GLY A 51 -3.60 -26.72 28.55
N GLU A 52 -4.21 -27.88 28.28
CA GLU A 52 -4.22 -28.51 26.95
C GLU A 52 -4.85 -27.59 25.90
N GLN A 53 -6.04 -27.03 26.15
CA GLN A 53 -6.67 -26.11 25.20
C GLN A 53 -5.88 -24.81 25.02
N ARG A 54 -5.12 -24.41 26.04
CA ARG A 54 -4.22 -23.26 25.93
C ARG A 54 -3.03 -23.58 25.02
N GLU A 55 -2.43 -24.76 25.16
CA GLU A 55 -1.33 -25.22 24.30
C GLU A 55 -1.79 -25.32 22.84
N ASP A 56 -2.95 -25.92 22.58
CA ASP A 56 -3.55 -25.98 21.24
C ASP A 56 -3.73 -24.57 20.64
N LEU A 57 -4.25 -23.63 21.44
CA LEU A 57 -4.47 -22.26 20.98
C LEU A 57 -3.15 -21.49 20.80
N GLU A 58 -2.13 -21.79 21.60
CA GLU A 58 -0.77 -21.25 21.44
C GLU A 58 -0.11 -21.75 20.15
N GLU A 59 -0.31 -23.00 19.75
CA GLU A 59 0.16 -23.53 18.47
C GLU A 59 -0.56 -22.86 17.29
N LEU A 60 -1.89 -22.75 17.35
CA LEU A 60 -2.68 -22.06 16.32
C LEU A 60 -2.34 -20.57 16.21
N ALA A 61 -1.99 -19.93 17.33
CA ALA A 61 -1.59 -18.53 17.35
C ALA A 61 -0.36 -18.26 16.46
N VAL A 62 0.60 -19.20 16.39
CA VAL A 62 1.78 -19.07 15.52
C VAL A 62 1.36 -19.00 14.05
N SER A 63 0.55 -19.96 13.61
CA SER A 63 0.05 -20.01 12.23
C SER A 63 -0.78 -18.77 11.87
N LEU A 64 -1.58 -18.27 12.83
CA LEU A 64 -2.37 -17.05 12.63
C LEU A 64 -1.49 -15.81 12.47
N VAL A 65 -0.41 -15.68 13.25
CA VAL A 65 0.54 -14.57 13.10
C VAL A 65 1.17 -14.58 11.70
N GLU A 66 1.57 -15.75 11.20
CA GLU A 66 2.12 -15.88 9.85
C GLU A 66 1.11 -15.46 8.77
N ALA A 67 -0.14 -15.90 8.88
CA ALA A 67 -1.20 -15.53 7.96
C ALA A 67 -1.49 -14.02 7.99
N LEU A 68 -1.54 -13.41 9.17
CA LEU A 68 -1.72 -11.97 9.33
C LEU A 68 -0.56 -11.18 8.71
N ARG A 69 0.68 -11.63 8.94
CA ARG A 69 1.88 -11.01 8.36
C ARG A 69 1.83 -11.07 6.84
N ARG A 70 1.49 -12.23 6.28
CA ARG A 70 1.35 -12.42 4.84
C ARG A 70 0.28 -11.50 4.25
N ASN A 71 -0.92 -11.48 4.82
CA ASN A 71 -2.01 -10.63 4.34
C ASN A 71 -1.62 -9.15 4.36
N LYS A 72 -0.91 -8.71 5.41
CA LYS A 72 -0.42 -7.34 5.51
C LYS A 72 0.64 -7.03 4.43
N ALA A 73 1.57 -7.94 4.20
CA ALA A 73 2.59 -7.77 3.17
C ALA A 73 1.97 -7.72 1.76
N GLU A 74 1.02 -8.61 1.46
CA GLU A 74 0.29 -8.62 0.19
C GLU A 74 -0.48 -7.31 -0.04
N GLU A 75 -1.15 -6.79 0.99
CA GLU A 75 -1.86 -5.51 0.91
C GLU A 75 -0.92 -4.32 0.69
N GLU A 76 0.24 -4.28 1.34
CA GLU A 76 1.22 -3.22 1.12
C GLU A 76 1.82 -3.28 -0.30
N VAL A 77 2.13 -4.49 -0.81
CA VAL A 77 2.56 -4.66 -2.22
C VAL A 77 1.47 -4.18 -3.18
N ARG A 78 0.21 -4.51 -2.91
CA ARG A 78 -0.92 -4.05 -3.73
C ARG A 78 -1.01 -2.52 -3.76
N LYS A 79 -0.91 -1.86 -2.61
CA LYS A 79 -0.93 -0.38 -2.54
C LYS A 79 0.23 0.24 -3.30
N MET A 80 1.45 -0.28 -3.12
CA MET A 80 2.63 0.22 -3.83
C MET A 80 2.50 0.07 -5.36
N ASN A 81 1.94 -1.05 -5.83
CA ASN A 81 1.68 -1.24 -7.26
C ASN A 81 0.69 -0.22 -7.80
N LEU A 82 -0.43 0.02 -7.10
CA LEU A 82 -1.42 1.02 -7.51
C LEU A 82 -0.81 2.43 -7.55
N GLU A 83 0.04 2.77 -6.59
CA GLU A 83 0.73 4.05 -6.58
C GLU A 83 1.76 4.16 -7.73
N LEU A 84 2.48 3.08 -8.03
CA LEU A 84 3.43 3.04 -9.13
C LEU A 84 2.73 3.19 -10.48
N GLU A 85 1.62 2.48 -10.68
CA GLU A 85 0.78 2.60 -11.89
C GLU A 85 0.31 4.03 -12.10
N LYS A 86 -0.17 4.68 -11.04
CA LYS A 86 -0.56 6.11 -11.09
C LYS A 86 0.61 7.00 -11.53
N ARG A 87 1.78 6.82 -10.92
CA ARG A 87 2.99 7.59 -11.30
C ARG A 87 3.43 7.33 -12.73
N VAL A 88 3.28 6.11 -13.24
CA VAL A 88 3.59 5.77 -14.63
C VAL A 88 2.67 6.54 -15.58
N VAL A 89 1.37 6.58 -15.30
CA VAL A 89 0.41 7.34 -16.11
C VAL A 89 0.75 8.83 -16.10
N GLU A 90 0.95 9.42 -14.92
CA GLU A 90 1.32 10.85 -14.79
C GLU A 90 2.61 11.18 -15.58
N ARG A 91 3.62 10.31 -15.48
CA ARG A 91 4.88 10.47 -16.21
C ARG A 91 4.72 10.31 -17.71
N MET A 92 3.85 9.42 -18.18
CA MET A 92 3.57 9.26 -19.60
C MET A 92 2.90 10.51 -20.17
N GLU A 93 1.97 11.11 -19.44
CA GLU A 93 1.30 12.37 -19.83
C GLU A 93 2.31 13.53 -19.92
N ASP A 94 3.14 13.69 -18.89
CA ASP A 94 4.22 14.69 -18.88
C ASP A 94 5.19 14.51 -20.07
N LEU A 95 5.58 13.26 -20.35
CA LEU A 95 6.51 12.94 -21.42
C LEU A 95 5.88 13.21 -22.80
N ALA A 96 4.61 12.88 -22.98
CA ALA A 96 3.86 13.17 -24.19
C ALA A 96 3.76 14.69 -24.44
N ALA A 97 3.46 15.46 -23.40
CA ALA A 97 3.39 16.92 -23.48
C ALA A 97 4.74 17.54 -23.87
N LYS A 98 5.84 17.11 -23.22
CA LYS A 98 7.20 17.58 -23.54
C LYS A 98 7.63 17.20 -24.95
N THR A 99 7.29 15.99 -25.40
CA THR A 99 7.61 15.53 -26.75
C THR A 99 6.87 16.37 -27.79
N ALA A 100 5.57 16.61 -27.61
CA ALA A 100 4.78 17.47 -28.49
C ALA A 100 5.27 18.93 -28.51
N GLU A 101 5.79 19.43 -27.38
CA GLU A 101 6.44 20.75 -27.32
C GLU A 101 7.75 20.79 -28.11
N LEU A 102 8.64 19.80 -27.91
CA LEU A 102 9.90 19.70 -28.66
C LEU A 102 9.65 19.60 -30.17
N GLU A 103 8.68 18.81 -30.61
CA GLU A 103 8.31 18.71 -32.02
C GLU A 103 7.78 20.02 -32.59
N ARG A 104 7.00 20.80 -31.80
CA ARG A 104 6.56 22.13 -32.21
C ARG A 104 7.73 23.09 -32.36
N ILE A 105 8.63 23.14 -31.38
CA ILE A 105 9.83 24.00 -31.42
C ILE A 105 10.71 23.63 -32.61
N ASN A 106 10.96 22.33 -32.82
CA ASN A 106 11.81 21.86 -33.90
C ASN A 106 11.23 22.22 -35.29
N ARG A 107 9.91 22.07 -35.48
CA ARG A 107 9.23 22.52 -36.71
C ARG A 107 9.46 24.01 -36.99
N VAL A 108 9.22 24.88 -36.01
CA VAL A 108 9.42 26.33 -36.15
C VAL A 108 10.87 26.66 -36.52
N PHE A 109 11.82 25.96 -35.91
CA PHE A 109 13.24 26.14 -36.20
C PHE A 109 13.60 25.77 -37.64
N VAL A 110 13.17 24.57 -38.09
CA VAL A 110 13.40 24.09 -39.47
C VAL A 110 12.76 25.04 -40.50
N ASP A 111 11.51 25.47 -40.27
CA ASP A 111 10.81 26.40 -41.16
C ASP A 111 11.57 27.74 -41.27
N ARG A 112 12.09 28.26 -40.15
CA ARG A 112 12.88 29.49 -40.14
C ARG A 112 14.20 29.33 -40.88
N GLU A 113 14.88 28.19 -40.73
CA GLU A 113 16.15 27.93 -41.41
C GLU A 113 15.96 27.84 -42.94
N LEU A 114 14.92 27.15 -43.39
CA LEU A 114 14.54 27.08 -44.81
C LEU A 114 14.30 28.48 -45.39
N LYS A 115 13.52 29.30 -44.69
CA LYS A 115 13.20 30.67 -45.12
C LYS A 115 14.44 31.58 -45.16
N MET A 116 15.37 31.42 -44.21
CA MET A 116 16.64 32.14 -44.21
C MET A 116 17.53 31.75 -45.38
N ARG A 117 17.56 30.47 -45.78
CA ARG A 117 18.30 30.02 -46.98
C ARG A 117 17.72 30.63 -48.25
N GLU A 118 16.40 30.62 -48.40
CA GLU A 118 15.72 31.28 -49.54
C GLU A 118 16.01 32.78 -49.59
N LEU A 119 15.95 33.47 -48.45
CA LEU A 119 16.20 34.90 -48.38
C LEU A 119 17.65 35.25 -48.75
N LYS A 120 18.63 34.48 -48.24
CA LYS A 120 20.04 34.64 -48.61
C LYS A 120 20.28 34.43 -50.10
N ALA A 121 19.64 33.43 -50.70
CA ALA A 121 19.75 33.18 -52.15
C ALA A 121 19.22 34.36 -52.97
N ARG A 122 18.06 34.92 -52.59
CA ARG A 122 17.48 36.11 -53.25
C ARG A 122 18.36 37.35 -53.12
N ILE A 123 18.93 37.61 -51.94
CA ILE A 123 19.84 38.75 -51.74
C ILE A 123 21.05 38.64 -52.66
N ALA A 124 21.66 37.45 -52.75
CA ALA A 124 22.81 37.21 -53.62
C ALA A 124 22.48 37.39 -55.12
N GLU A 125 21.26 37.08 -55.56
CA GLU A 125 20.82 37.34 -56.94
C GLU A 125 20.61 38.83 -57.23
N LEU A 126 20.09 39.59 -56.25
CA LEU A 126 19.88 41.04 -56.39
C LEU A 126 21.21 41.79 -56.41
N GLU A 127 22.14 41.44 -55.52
CA GLU A 127 23.50 42.02 -55.49
C GLU A 127 24.25 41.80 -56.81
N LYS A 128 24.03 40.66 -57.48
CA LYS A 128 24.59 40.38 -58.82
C LYS A 128 23.96 41.18 -59.97
N LYS A 129 22.76 41.74 -59.79
CA LYS A 129 22.08 42.54 -60.81
C LYS A 129 22.37 44.04 -60.67
N GLU A 130 22.84 44.48 -59.50
CA GLU A 130 23.16 45.88 -59.20
C GLU A 130 24.65 46.23 -59.36
N GLY A 131 25.53 45.24 -59.58
CA GLY A 131 26.96 45.41 -59.88
C GLY A 131 27.30 45.01 -61.31
#